data_AF-A0A9P0N6F2-F1
#
_entry.id   AF-A0A9P0N6F2-F1
#
_cell.length_a   1.000
_cell.length_b   1.000
_cell.length_c   1.000
_cell.angle_alpha   90.00
_cell.angle_beta   90.00
_cell.angle_gamma   90.00
#
_symmetry.space_group_name_H-M   'P 1'
#
loop_
_entity.id
_entity.type
_entity.pdbx_description
1 polymer ?
#
loop_
_entity_poly.entity_id
_entity_poly.type
_entity_poly.pdbx_seq_one_letter_code
_entity_poly.pdbx_strand_id
1 'polypeptide(L)'
;MAANDDKKPKFIIDNDAGGDDAMAIFLGLLYEKYFDGPKLVALTTANGNTKEDNVYHNNQKVLKVANRQDQEGALHCVCLDAVSTLEDVYPNGYLSVPIYRGSKESIVTTPKVSDYYGVDGLGDTGETFPDLVPAQTEGAVNALIKYSKLYEGNLTVITIGTLTNVALAIKLDPDFLSRLSHLYIGAGHIHSEKYPLPEFNARMDVEAYHIAVRNATPDKVTIFPFSQTKEYLTFSKDWRFNTLGKIDTEIIKEQNKYEKVALNNEETWQALDPATVALYLRPDLVVEYKYSKHDVHVCGDKRGIMKNDFVEKDKANVRVAYAVKAEDYKVFLLNVFGAELNDPSRSKKALSMEVKFDDQTRVKQLRYFNTRQENKITLYMCMLAKEEAGRVRLKEPSDHHEWGPTGLMPIRSRGEPNGLPGLRLDVQ
;
A
#
# COMPACT_ATOMS: atom_id res chain seq x y z
N MET A 1 17.45 12.44 0.36
CA MET A 1 16.31 11.57 0.78
C MET A 1 16.60 10.08 0.56
N ALA A 2 17.41 9.66 -0.42
CA ALA A 2 17.72 8.24 -0.69
C ALA A 2 18.44 7.48 0.44
N ALA A 3 19.42 8.09 1.13
CA ALA A 3 20.27 7.39 2.12
C ALA A 3 19.54 6.86 3.39
N ASN A 4 18.26 7.18 3.58
CA ASN A 4 17.48 6.73 4.74
C ASN A 4 16.48 5.62 4.39
N ASP A 5 16.27 5.33 3.10
CA ASP A 5 15.28 4.35 2.66
C ASP A 5 15.77 2.90 2.88
N ASP A 6 17.07 2.62 2.71
CA ASP A 6 17.67 1.31 2.98
C ASP A 6 17.45 0.80 4.42
N LYS A 7 17.33 1.71 5.39
CA LYS A 7 17.14 1.37 6.81
C LYS A 7 15.68 1.17 7.20
N LYS A 8 14.71 1.56 6.36
CA LYS A 8 13.30 1.38 6.67
C LYS A 8 12.95 -0.11 6.71
N PRO A 9 12.13 -0.58 7.68
CA PRO A 9 11.64 -1.95 7.66
C PRO A 9 10.93 -2.26 6.35
N LYS A 10 11.13 -3.47 5.83
CA LYS A 10 10.56 -3.92 4.57
C LYS A 10 9.43 -4.88 4.84
N PHE A 11 8.40 -4.86 4.00
CA PHE A 11 7.37 -5.89 4.07
C PHE A 11 6.84 -6.33 2.71
N ILE A 12 6.33 -7.56 2.68
CA ILE A 12 5.63 -8.17 1.55
C ILE A 12 4.22 -8.52 2.01
N ILE A 13 3.23 -8.34 1.13
CA ILE A 13 1.88 -8.83 1.34
C ILE A 13 1.63 -10.00 0.37
N ASP A 14 1.39 -11.18 0.95
CA ASP A 14 0.95 -12.40 0.26
C ASP A 14 -0.58 -12.52 0.39
N ASN A 15 -1.28 -12.41 -0.73
CA ASN A 15 -2.72 -12.12 -0.77
C ASN A 15 -3.48 -12.88 -1.86
N ASP A 16 -4.79 -12.91 -1.75
CA ASP A 16 -5.72 -13.50 -2.72
C ASP A 16 -6.78 -12.48 -3.24
N ALA A 17 -6.53 -11.19 -3.03
CA ALA A 17 -7.13 -10.01 -3.65
C ALA A 17 -8.67 -9.99 -3.71
N GLY A 18 -9.29 -10.28 -2.57
CA GLY A 18 -10.64 -9.85 -2.23
C GLY A 18 -10.73 -8.35 -1.95
N GLY A 19 -11.96 -7.88 -1.71
CA GLY A 19 -12.22 -6.48 -1.42
C GLY A 19 -11.49 -5.99 -0.15
N ASP A 20 -11.33 -6.84 0.86
CA ASP A 20 -10.58 -6.52 2.07
C ASP A 20 -9.05 -6.56 1.89
N ASP A 21 -8.51 -7.47 1.07
CA ASP A 21 -7.09 -7.44 0.67
C ASP A 21 -6.72 -6.10 0.02
N ALA A 22 -7.58 -5.58 -0.87
CA ALA A 22 -7.38 -4.28 -1.50
C ALA A 22 -7.27 -3.16 -0.44
N MET A 23 -8.12 -3.19 0.57
CA MET A 23 -8.04 -2.25 1.70
C MET A 23 -6.75 -2.39 2.48
N ALA A 24 -6.28 -3.63 2.70
CA ALA A 24 -5.04 -3.91 3.41
C ALA A 24 -3.81 -3.38 2.64
N ILE A 25 -3.78 -3.56 1.32
CA ILE A 25 -2.73 -3.04 0.45
C ILE A 25 -2.75 -1.51 0.45
N PHE A 26 -3.93 -0.88 0.29
CA PHE A 26 -4.06 0.57 0.37
C PHE A 26 -3.59 1.13 1.72
N LEU A 27 -3.95 0.47 2.82
CA LEU A 27 -3.53 0.86 4.16
C LEU A 27 -2.00 0.87 4.28
N GLY A 28 -1.33 -0.19 3.81
CA GLY A 28 0.14 -0.28 3.79
C GLY A 28 0.79 0.82 2.96
N LEU A 29 0.31 1.04 1.73
CA LEU A 29 0.84 2.04 0.80
C LEU A 29 0.66 3.48 1.31
N LEU A 30 -0.50 3.79 1.88
CA LEU A 30 -0.79 5.11 2.45
C LEU A 30 0.04 5.36 3.71
N TYR A 31 0.23 4.34 4.55
CA TYR A 31 1.04 4.44 5.74
C TYR A 31 2.53 4.65 5.42
N GLU A 32 3.07 3.90 4.44
CA GLU A 32 4.41 4.12 3.88
C GLU A 32 4.58 5.58 3.43
N LYS A 33 3.60 6.11 2.69
CA LYS A 33 3.68 7.43 2.06
C LYS A 33 3.56 8.59 3.04
N TYR A 34 2.60 8.54 3.97
CA TYR A 34 2.20 9.71 4.77
C TYR A 34 2.65 9.64 6.22
N PHE A 35 3.12 8.50 6.71
CA PHE A 35 3.45 8.29 8.13
C PHE A 35 4.89 7.78 8.35
N ASP A 36 5.76 7.95 7.36
CA ASP A 36 7.14 7.45 7.39
C ASP A 36 7.22 5.94 7.71
N GLY A 37 6.21 5.19 7.25
CA GLY A 37 6.03 3.78 7.55
C GLY A 37 7.06 2.85 6.89
N PRO A 38 6.98 1.55 7.18
CA PRO A 38 7.76 0.54 6.49
C PRO A 38 7.45 0.54 4.98
N LYS A 39 8.37 0.02 4.18
CA LYS A 39 8.27 0.02 2.71
C LYS A 39 7.68 -1.30 2.20
N LEU A 40 6.59 -1.22 1.42
CA LEU A 40 6.04 -2.39 0.73
C LEU A 40 6.94 -2.69 -0.48
N VAL A 41 7.67 -3.82 -0.44
CA VAL A 41 8.67 -4.15 -1.47
C VAL A 41 8.17 -5.12 -2.54
N ALA A 42 7.09 -5.85 -2.26
CA ALA A 42 6.45 -6.71 -3.25
C ALA A 42 5.03 -7.10 -2.83
N LEU A 43 4.22 -7.47 -3.82
CA LEU A 43 3.00 -8.24 -3.65
C LEU A 43 3.23 -9.66 -4.21
N THR A 44 2.76 -10.67 -3.49
CA THR A 44 2.70 -12.05 -3.99
C THR A 44 1.24 -12.51 -4.06
N THR A 45 0.89 -13.19 -5.15
CA THR A 45 -0.49 -13.67 -5.39
C THR A 45 -0.64 -15.13 -4.99
N ALA A 46 -1.80 -15.50 -4.47
CA ALA A 46 -2.19 -16.88 -4.23
C ALA A 46 -3.65 -17.10 -4.63
N ASN A 47 -4.02 -18.35 -4.90
CA ASN A 47 -5.42 -18.73 -5.07
C ASN A 47 -6.15 -18.71 -3.71
N GLY A 48 -7.39 -18.20 -3.70
CA GLY A 48 -8.21 -18.12 -2.49
C GLY A 48 -9.56 -17.46 -2.77
N ASN A 49 -9.81 -16.24 -2.28
CA ASN A 49 -11.01 -15.43 -2.51
C ASN A 49 -11.47 -15.44 -3.98
N THR A 50 -10.51 -15.41 -4.91
CA THR A 50 -10.75 -15.67 -6.33
C THR A 50 -9.60 -16.49 -6.93
N LYS A 51 -9.70 -16.84 -8.22
CA LYS A 51 -8.63 -17.56 -8.93
C LYS A 51 -7.38 -16.68 -9.01
N GLU A 52 -6.19 -17.26 -8.89
CA GLU A 52 -4.93 -16.50 -8.91
C GLU A 52 -4.79 -15.57 -10.15
N ASP A 53 -5.31 -15.96 -11.32
CA ASP A 53 -5.32 -15.08 -12.50
C ASP A 53 -6.10 -13.77 -12.23
N ASN A 54 -7.25 -13.84 -11.54
CA ASN A 54 -8.00 -12.66 -11.12
C ASN A 54 -7.22 -11.88 -10.04
N VAL A 55 -6.57 -12.57 -9.11
CA VAL A 55 -5.75 -11.93 -8.05
C VAL A 55 -4.64 -11.07 -8.65
N TYR A 56 -3.94 -11.62 -9.64
CA TYR A 56 -2.94 -10.90 -10.41
C TYR A 56 -3.50 -9.63 -11.06
N HIS A 57 -4.66 -9.70 -11.70
CA HIS A 57 -5.32 -8.54 -12.30
C HIS A 57 -5.78 -7.52 -11.26
N ASN A 58 -6.35 -7.98 -10.14
CA ASN A 58 -6.83 -7.13 -9.06
C ASN A 58 -5.70 -6.36 -8.40
N ASN A 59 -4.56 -6.98 -8.13
CA ASN A 59 -3.39 -6.29 -7.60
C ASN A 59 -2.87 -5.20 -8.54
N GLN A 60 -2.91 -5.41 -9.86
CA GLN A 60 -2.56 -4.36 -10.81
C GLN A 60 -3.53 -3.17 -10.73
N LYS A 61 -4.84 -3.42 -10.58
CA LYS A 61 -5.86 -2.37 -10.41
C LYS A 61 -5.63 -1.59 -9.12
N VAL A 62 -5.43 -2.28 -7.99
CA VAL A 62 -5.16 -1.68 -6.67
C VAL A 62 -3.91 -0.79 -6.74
N LEU A 63 -2.81 -1.29 -7.33
CA LEU A 63 -1.60 -0.48 -7.52
C LEU A 63 -1.82 0.70 -8.48
N LYS A 64 -2.68 0.59 -9.50
CA LYS A 64 -3.05 1.72 -10.38
C LYS A 64 -3.71 2.82 -9.58
N VAL A 65 -4.74 2.48 -8.82
CA VAL A 65 -5.52 3.42 -8.00
C VAL A 65 -4.62 4.13 -6.98
N ALA A 66 -3.68 3.40 -6.38
CA ALA A 66 -2.71 3.96 -5.45
C ALA A 66 -1.59 4.79 -6.13
N ASN A 67 -1.52 4.83 -7.46
CA ASN A 67 -0.42 5.40 -8.23
C ASN A 67 0.96 4.77 -7.87
N ARG A 68 1.00 3.44 -7.78
CA ARG A 68 2.17 2.62 -7.37
C ARG A 68 2.57 1.54 -8.38
N GLN A 69 2.11 1.64 -9.62
CA GLN A 69 2.53 0.75 -10.72
C GLN A 69 3.94 1.09 -11.23
N ASP A 70 4.65 0.09 -11.75
CA ASP A 70 5.82 0.35 -12.61
C ASP A 70 5.33 1.19 -13.82
N GLN A 71 6.18 2.01 -14.43
CA GLN A 71 5.84 2.58 -15.74
C GLN A 71 6.83 2.05 -16.77
N GLU A 72 6.30 1.37 -17.78
CA GLU A 72 7.05 0.98 -18.96
C GLU A 72 7.51 2.27 -19.67
N GLY A 73 8.82 2.56 -19.63
CA GLY A 73 9.40 3.78 -20.21
C GLY A 73 10.29 4.61 -19.29
N ALA A 74 10.33 4.33 -17.98
CA ALA A 74 11.42 4.80 -17.12
C ALA A 74 12.65 3.92 -17.38
N LEU A 75 13.56 4.43 -18.21
CA LEU A 75 14.83 3.86 -18.66
C LEU A 75 15.25 2.50 -18.04
N HIS A 76 14.80 1.42 -18.67
CA HIS A 76 15.32 0.07 -18.46
C HIS A 76 16.74 0.02 -19.06
N CYS A 77 17.75 0.41 -18.29
CA CYS A 77 19.15 0.20 -18.64
C CYS A 77 19.89 -0.32 -17.41
N VAL A 78 19.65 -1.59 -17.10
CA VAL A 78 20.49 -2.34 -16.17
C VAL A 78 21.25 -3.35 -17.00
N CYS A 79 22.56 -3.12 -17.12
CA CYS A 79 23.47 -4.13 -17.58
C CYS A 79 23.43 -5.29 -16.58
N LEU A 80 23.08 -6.48 -17.07
CA LEU A 80 23.36 -7.74 -16.40
C LEU A 80 24.87 -7.82 -16.20
N ASP A 81 25.35 -7.48 -15.01
CA ASP A 81 26.51 -8.06 -14.32
C ASP A 81 26.92 -7.10 -13.18
N ALA A 82 26.71 -7.57 -11.95
CA ALA A 82 27.16 -7.04 -10.65
C ALA A 82 26.01 -6.67 -9.68
N VAL A 83 26.02 -7.40 -8.57
CA VAL A 83 25.23 -7.15 -7.37
C VAL A 83 25.63 -5.80 -6.77
N SER A 84 24.77 -4.77 -6.90
CA SER A 84 24.55 -3.70 -5.92
C SER A 84 23.54 -2.68 -6.44
N THR A 85 22.45 -2.49 -5.68
CA THR A 85 21.50 -1.37 -5.72
C THR A 85 20.77 -1.12 -7.06
N LEU A 86 19.70 -1.89 -7.28
CA LEU A 86 18.65 -1.57 -8.24
C LEU A 86 17.63 -0.63 -7.58
N GLU A 87 17.80 0.68 -7.70
CA GLU A 87 16.81 1.66 -7.25
C GLU A 87 16.45 2.62 -8.39
N ASP A 88 15.42 2.26 -9.16
CA ASP A 88 14.79 3.14 -10.12
C ASP A 88 13.94 4.20 -9.38
N VAL A 89 14.43 5.43 -9.31
CA VAL A 89 13.75 6.55 -8.64
C VAL A 89 12.75 7.20 -9.61
N TYR A 90 11.46 7.04 -9.34
CA TYR A 90 10.36 7.69 -10.08
C TYR A 90 10.22 9.20 -9.75
N PRO A 91 9.58 10.01 -10.61
CA PRO A 91 9.39 11.45 -10.41
C PRO A 91 8.67 11.84 -9.10
N ASN A 92 7.93 10.90 -8.49
CA ASN A 92 7.23 11.07 -7.22
C ASN A 92 8.01 10.54 -6.01
N GLY A 93 9.24 10.05 -6.20
CA GLY A 93 10.13 9.56 -5.15
C GLY A 93 9.81 8.18 -4.57
N TYR A 94 8.73 7.52 -5.00
CA TYR A 94 8.36 6.17 -4.57
C TYR A 94 8.64 5.16 -5.67
N LEU A 95 9.34 4.07 -5.33
CA LEU A 95 9.47 2.89 -6.17
C LEU A 95 8.11 2.21 -6.36
N SER A 96 7.89 1.71 -7.55
CA SER A 96 6.77 0.87 -7.88
C SER A 96 6.82 -0.47 -7.14
N VAL A 97 5.66 -1.08 -6.90
CA VAL A 97 5.58 -2.34 -6.13
C VAL A 97 5.47 -3.51 -7.10
N PRO A 98 6.51 -4.36 -7.25
CA PRO A 98 6.47 -5.50 -8.15
C PRO A 98 5.47 -6.56 -7.65
N ILE A 99 4.73 -7.16 -8.60
CA ILE A 99 3.85 -8.31 -8.36
C ILE A 99 4.57 -9.58 -8.80
N TYR A 100 4.57 -10.60 -7.94
CA TYR A 100 5.09 -11.93 -8.26
C TYR A 100 3.96 -12.95 -8.18
N ARG A 101 3.80 -13.73 -9.23
CA ARG A 101 2.68 -14.68 -9.34
C ARG A 101 2.97 -15.97 -8.58
N GLY A 102 2.03 -16.44 -7.76
CA GLY A 102 2.21 -17.61 -6.91
C GLY A 102 1.31 -18.78 -7.23
N SER A 103 1.03 -19.60 -6.21
CA SER A 103 0.31 -20.86 -6.38
C SER A 103 -1.13 -20.66 -6.83
N LYS A 104 -1.49 -21.37 -7.90
CA LYS A 104 -2.87 -21.46 -8.41
C LYS A 104 -3.74 -22.48 -7.66
N GLU A 105 -3.12 -23.34 -6.86
CA GLU A 105 -3.77 -24.46 -6.17
C GLU A 105 -3.16 -24.67 -4.78
N SER A 106 -3.95 -25.23 -3.87
CA SER A 106 -3.49 -25.67 -2.55
C SER A 106 -2.55 -26.88 -2.69
N ILE A 107 -1.72 -27.14 -1.66
CA ILE A 107 -0.70 -28.20 -1.71
C ILE A 107 -1.29 -29.60 -2.04
N VAL A 108 -2.45 -29.94 -1.47
CA VAL A 108 -3.06 -31.27 -1.64
C VAL A 108 -4.39 -31.21 -2.37
N THR A 109 -5.30 -30.35 -1.94
CA THR A 109 -6.64 -30.25 -2.55
C THR A 109 -7.13 -28.83 -2.41
N THR A 110 -7.41 -28.21 -3.56
CA THR A 110 -8.00 -26.87 -3.63
C THR A 110 -9.51 -26.95 -3.42
N PRO A 111 -10.06 -26.42 -2.31
CA PRO A 111 -11.51 -26.39 -2.12
C PRO A 111 -12.18 -25.46 -3.13
N LYS A 112 -13.47 -25.70 -3.40
CA LYS A 112 -14.27 -24.74 -4.14
C LYS A 112 -14.50 -23.49 -3.29
N VAL A 113 -14.49 -22.35 -3.96
CA VAL A 113 -14.71 -21.02 -3.38
C VAL A 113 -16.05 -20.48 -3.86
N SER A 114 -16.66 -19.61 -3.05
CA SER A 114 -17.83 -18.83 -3.43
C SER A 114 -17.41 -17.46 -3.92
N ASP A 115 -18.25 -16.81 -4.72
CA ASP A 115 -18.04 -15.45 -5.22
C ASP A 115 -18.39 -14.39 -4.15
N TYR A 116 -17.83 -14.52 -2.93
CA TYR A 116 -18.17 -13.64 -1.80
C TYR A 116 -17.89 -12.16 -2.11
N TYR A 117 -16.75 -11.89 -2.73
CA TYR A 117 -16.37 -10.56 -3.22
C TYR A 117 -16.80 -10.29 -4.67
N GLY A 118 -17.67 -11.12 -5.25
CA GLY A 118 -17.96 -11.11 -6.69
C GLY A 118 -17.10 -12.09 -7.47
N VAL A 119 -17.44 -12.31 -8.74
CA VAL A 119 -16.75 -13.25 -9.63
C VAL A 119 -15.32 -12.79 -9.91
N ASP A 120 -15.13 -11.47 -10.04
CA ASP A 120 -13.82 -10.87 -10.24
C ASP A 120 -13.01 -10.69 -8.95
N GLY A 121 -13.63 -10.83 -7.78
CA GLY A 121 -13.02 -10.61 -6.45
C GLY A 121 -12.96 -9.15 -5.99
N LEU A 122 -13.36 -8.17 -6.81
CA LEU A 122 -13.39 -6.74 -6.50
C LEU A 122 -14.77 -6.13 -6.79
N GLY A 123 -15.82 -6.79 -6.34
CA GLY A 123 -17.17 -6.25 -6.34
C GLY A 123 -17.83 -6.17 -7.71
N ASP A 124 -17.33 -6.92 -8.71
CA ASP A 124 -17.85 -7.00 -10.07
C ASP A 124 -18.07 -5.61 -10.70
N THR A 125 -17.08 -4.72 -10.51
CA THR A 125 -17.16 -3.31 -10.94
C THR A 125 -17.41 -3.14 -12.45
N GLY A 126 -16.99 -4.12 -13.26
CA GLY A 126 -16.99 -4.02 -14.72
C GLY A 126 -15.97 -3.03 -15.26
N GLU A 127 -15.09 -2.50 -14.41
CA GLU A 127 -14.12 -1.48 -14.79
C GLU A 127 -12.91 -2.08 -15.50
N THR A 128 -12.48 -1.37 -16.53
CA THR A 128 -11.26 -1.70 -17.29
C THR A 128 -10.20 -0.68 -16.96
N PHE A 129 -9.00 -1.17 -16.66
CA PHE A 129 -7.86 -0.33 -16.34
C PHE A 129 -6.85 -0.45 -17.48
N PRO A 130 -6.63 0.61 -18.27
CA PRO A 130 -5.61 0.60 -19.32
C PRO A 130 -4.21 0.71 -18.70
N ASP A 131 -3.21 0.32 -19.48
CA ASP A 131 -1.79 0.48 -19.16
C ASP A 131 -1.41 -0.18 -17.82
N LEU A 132 -1.84 -1.43 -17.64
CA LEU A 132 -1.41 -2.25 -16.50
C LEU A 132 -0.03 -2.82 -16.76
N VAL A 133 0.77 -2.90 -15.70
CA VAL A 133 2.12 -3.46 -15.75
C VAL A 133 2.06 -4.97 -15.54
N PRO A 134 2.72 -5.75 -16.41
CA PRO A 134 2.89 -7.18 -16.19
C PRO A 134 3.58 -7.52 -14.86
N ALA A 135 3.23 -8.67 -14.29
CA ALA A 135 3.97 -9.22 -13.15
C ALA A 135 5.41 -9.57 -13.54
N GLN A 136 6.27 -9.66 -12.53
CA GLN A 136 7.62 -10.18 -12.66
C GLN A 136 7.59 -11.63 -13.14
N THR A 137 8.61 -12.03 -13.90
CA THR A 137 8.74 -13.39 -14.46
C THR A 137 9.12 -14.43 -13.40
N GLU A 138 9.76 -14.01 -12.32
CA GLU A 138 10.05 -14.83 -11.15
C GLU A 138 8.74 -15.17 -10.39
N GLY A 139 8.62 -16.40 -9.90
CA GLY A 139 7.46 -16.84 -9.12
C GLY A 139 7.49 -16.36 -7.67
N ALA A 140 6.31 -16.21 -7.05
CA ALA A 140 6.15 -15.71 -5.68
C ALA A 140 7.02 -16.42 -4.64
N VAL A 141 7.11 -17.75 -4.70
CA VAL A 141 7.90 -18.53 -3.72
C VAL A 141 9.39 -18.19 -3.83
N ASN A 142 9.92 -18.07 -5.04
CA ASN A 142 11.32 -17.68 -5.26
C ASN A 142 11.56 -16.24 -4.82
N ALA A 143 10.60 -15.34 -5.11
CA ALA A 143 10.65 -13.96 -4.66
C ALA A 143 10.68 -13.84 -3.13
N LEU A 144 9.81 -14.57 -2.41
CA LEU A 144 9.81 -14.63 -0.95
C LEU A 144 11.19 -15.06 -0.41
N ILE A 145 11.75 -16.14 -0.95
CA ILE A 145 13.08 -16.64 -0.55
C ILE A 145 14.17 -15.60 -0.85
N LYS A 146 14.17 -15.01 -2.05
CA LYS A 146 15.12 -13.98 -2.48
C LYS A 146 15.07 -12.76 -1.58
N TYR A 147 13.87 -12.22 -1.32
CA TYR A 147 13.71 -11.07 -0.43
C TYR A 147 14.08 -11.40 1.02
N SER A 148 13.81 -12.61 1.51
CA SER A 148 14.24 -13.02 2.86
C SER A 148 15.76 -13.00 3.03
N LYS A 149 16.52 -13.26 1.96
CA LYS A 149 17.99 -13.20 1.95
C LYS A 149 18.49 -11.76 1.79
N LEU A 150 17.85 -11.00 0.91
CA LEU A 150 18.23 -9.61 0.65
C LEU A 150 18.02 -8.70 1.87
N TYR A 151 16.95 -8.96 2.64
CA TYR A 151 16.53 -8.15 3.78
C TYR A 151 16.50 -8.99 5.07
N GLU A 152 17.51 -9.86 5.26
CA GLU A 152 17.61 -10.71 6.45
C GLU A 152 17.53 -9.88 7.73
N GLY A 153 16.66 -10.31 8.65
CA GLY A 153 16.36 -9.63 9.91
C GLY A 153 15.51 -8.35 9.78
N ASN A 154 15.25 -7.87 8.56
CA ASN A 154 14.53 -6.62 8.28
C ASN A 154 13.25 -6.79 7.43
N LEU A 155 12.99 -8.00 6.93
CA LEU A 155 11.78 -8.32 6.16
C LEU A 155 10.65 -8.86 7.04
N THR A 156 9.48 -8.23 6.98
CA THR A 156 8.23 -8.80 7.46
C THR A 156 7.43 -9.38 6.30
N VAL A 157 6.90 -10.58 6.45
CA VAL A 157 5.90 -11.12 5.51
C VAL A 157 4.54 -11.07 6.18
N ILE A 158 3.53 -10.56 5.48
CA ILE A 158 2.14 -10.54 5.94
C ILE A 158 1.34 -11.42 4.98
N THR A 159 0.80 -12.51 5.48
CA THR A 159 -0.04 -13.43 4.71
C THR A 159 -1.49 -13.22 5.10
N ILE A 160 -2.27 -12.69 4.15
CA ILE A 160 -3.70 -12.42 4.25
C ILE A 160 -4.53 -13.25 3.27
N GLY A 161 -3.89 -14.07 2.44
CA GLY A 161 -4.54 -15.16 1.70
C GLY A 161 -4.18 -16.54 2.24
N THR A 162 -4.24 -17.56 1.38
CA THR A 162 -3.77 -18.92 1.70
C THR A 162 -2.27 -18.95 2.00
N LEU A 163 -1.84 -19.84 2.90
CA LEU A 163 -0.42 -19.92 3.30
C LEU A 163 0.43 -20.73 2.31
N THR A 164 -0.08 -21.08 1.14
CA THR A 164 0.57 -22.01 0.19
C THR A 164 1.96 -21.52 -0.21
N ASN A 165 2.10 -20.25 -0.59
CA ASN A 165 3.39 -19.69 -0.99
C ASN A 165 4.41 -19.73 0.16
N VAL A 166 4.00 -19.36 1.37
CA VAL A 166 4.84 -19.39 2.58
C VAL A 166 5.25 -20.81 2.95
N ALA A 167 4.31 -21.77 2.91
CA ALA A 167 4.61 -23.16 3.20
C ALA A 167 5.60 -23.76 2.20
N LEU A 168 5.46 -23.44 0.92
CA LEU A 168 6.42 -23.84 -0.11
C LEU A 168 7.79 -23.18 0.10
N ALA A 169 7.83 -21.89 0.47
CA ALA A 169 9.09 -21.20 0.78
C ALA A 169 9.82 -21.87 1.96
N ILE A 170 9.10 -22.23 3.02
CA ILE A 170 9.64 -22.98 4.18
C ILE A 170 10.19 -24.34 3.75
N LYS A 171 9.51 -25.04 2.84
CA LYS A 171 9.93 -26.37 2.40
C LYS A 171 11.13 -26.34 1.44
N LEU A 172 11.23 -25.31 0.61
CA LEU A 172 12.35 -25.13 -0.32
C LEU A 172 13.58 -24.54 0.38
N ASP A 173 13.39 -23.70 1.40
CA ASP A 173 14.45 -23.06 2.16
C ASP A 173 14.08 -23.07 3.66
N PRO A 174 14.54 -24.09 4.43
CA PRO A 174 14.19 -24.25 5.84
C PRO A 174 14.59 -23.08 6.75
N ASP A 175 15.55 -22.25 6.32
CA ASP A 175 16.00 -21.05 7.03
C ASP A 175 15.15 -19.82 6.68
N PHE A 176 14.16 -19.94 5.78
CA PHE A 176 13.31 -18.82 5.36
C PHE A 176 12.68 -18.08 6.54
N LEU A 177 12.03 -18.79 7.47
CA LEU A 177 11.35 -18.16 8.60
C LEU A 177 12.32 -17.53 9.61
N SER A 178 13.50 -18.12 9.82
CA SER A 178 14.47 -17.59 10.78
C SER A 178 15.07 -16.27 10.31
N ARG A 179 15.22 -16.11 8.98
CA ARG A 179 15.69 -14.86 8.34
C ARG A 179 14.68 -13.73 8.35
N LEU A 180 13.38 -14.00 8.45
CA LEU A 180 12.39 -12.92 8.53
C LEU A 180 12.57 -12.13 9.83
N SER A 181 12.29 -10.83 9.79
CA SER A 181 12.01 -10.05 11.00
C SER A 181 10.79 -10.65 11.69
N HIS A 182 9.69 -10.79 10.94
CA HIS A 182 8.43 -11.36 11.43
C HIS A 182 7.57 -11.94 10.30
N LEU A 183 6.70 -12.89 10.63
CA LEU A 183 5.60 -13.37 9.79
C LEU A 183 4.27 -13.07 10.51
N TYR A 184 3.41 -12.28 9.88
CA TYR A 184 2.04 -12.05 10.33
C TYR A 184 1.08 -12.89 9.49
N ILE A 185 0.17 -13.60 10.15
CA ILE A 185 -0.81 -14.48 9.51
C ILE A 185 -2.21 -13.99 9.86
N GLY A 186 -2.94 -13.49 8.87
CA GLY A 186 -4.38 -13.19 8.93
C GLY A 186 -5.19 -14.42 8.55
N ALA A 187 -5.26 -15.40 9.45
CA ALA A 187 -5.99 -16.64 9.22
C ALA A 187 -6.31 -17.34 10.55
N GLY A 188 -7.19 -18.34 10.48
CA GLY A 188 -7.56 -19.18 11.61
C GLY A 188 -8.59 -18.56 12.55
N HIS A 189 -9.13 -19.38 13.44
CA HIS A 189 -9.98 -18.99 14.55
C HIS A 189 -9.35 -19.43 15.87
N ILE A 190 -9.70 -18.74 16.96
CA ILE A 190 -9.67 -19.36 18.28
C ILE A 190 -10.94 -20.20 18.38
N HIS A 191 -10.77 -21.52 18.29
CA HIS A 191 -11.88 -22.47 18.27
C HIS A 191 -12.70 -22.38 19.56
N SER A 192 -14.01 -22.22 19.40
CA SER A 192 -14.97 -22.15 20.50
C SER A 192 -16.37 -22.52 20.00
N GLU A 193 -17.36 -22.61 20.89
CA GLU A 193 -18.76 -22.81 20.50
C GLU A 193 -19.28 -21.69 19.58
N LYS A 194 -18.79 -20.46 19.76
CA LYS A 194 -19.13 -19.31 18.89
C LYS A 194 -18.46 -19.38 17.52
N TYR A 195 -17.27 -19.98 17.44
CA TYR A 195 -16.49 -20.14 16.21
C TYR A 195 -16.06 -21.60 16.02
N PRO A 196 -17.01 -22.51 15.70
CA PRO A 196 -16.73 -23.94 15.67
C PRO A 196 -16.13 -24.42 14.34
N LEU A 197 -16.29 -23.64 13.27
CA LEU A 197 -15.88 -24.02 11.91
C LEU A 197 -14.46 -23.54 11.56
N PRO A 198 -13.80 -24.17 10.57
CA PRO A 198 -12.57 -23.65 9.98
C PRO A 198 -12.73 -22.22 9.46
N GLU A 199 -11.70 -21.40 9.65
CA GLU A 199 -11.57 -20.10 9.00
C GLU A 199 -11.20 -20.29 7.51
N PHE A 200 -11.59 -19.34 6.65
CA PHE A 200 -11.45 -19.45 5.19
C PHE A 200 -10.02 -19.71 4.73
N ASN A 201 -9.06 -18.83 5.04
CA ASN A 201 -7.66 -18.95 4.61
C ASN A 201 -7.02 -20.25 5.10
N ALA A 202 -7.25 -20.61 6.37
CA ALA A 202 -6.77 -21.87 6.94
C ALA A 202 -7.41 -23.12 6.29
N ARG A 203 -8.71 -23.06 5.94
CA ARG A 203 -9.44 -24.16 5.30
C ARG A 203 -9.03 -24.35 3.83
N MET A 204 -8.72 -23.25 3.15
CA MET A 204 -8.35 -23.26 1.74
C MET A 204 -7.05 -24.01 1.49
N ASP A 205 -6.08 -23.96 2.42
CA ASP A 205 -4.92 -24.84 2.39
C ASP A 205 -4.49 -25.27 3.81
N VAL A 206 -5.14 -26.33 4.30
CA VAL A 206 -4.93 -26.86 5.65
C VAL A 206 -3.50 -27.38 5.84
N GLU A 207 -2.92 -27.99 4.80
CA GLU A 207 -1.55 -28.48 4.83
C GLU A 207 -0.54 -27.34 4.88
N ALA A 208 -0.76 -26.27 4.09
CA ALA A 208 0.10 -25.10 4.15
C ALA A 208 0.05 -24.42 5.51
N TYR A 209 -1.14 -24.26 6.09
CA TYR A 209 -1.30 -23.73 7.45
C TYR A 209 -0.56 -24.59 8.48
N HIS A 210 -0.73 -25.93 8.40
CA HIS A 210 -0.02 -26.88 9.27
C HIS A 210 1.51 -26.75 9.15
N ILE A 211 2.03 -26.68 7.92
CA ILE A 211 3.46 -26.51 7.66
C ILE A 211 3.97 -25.21 8.28
N ALA A 212 3.27 -24.09 8.05
CA ALA A 212 3.69 -22.79 8.56
C ALA A 212 3.79 -22.78 10.09
N VAL A 213 2.74 -23.20 10.80
CA VAL A 213 2.72 -23.16 12.27
C VAL A 213 3.66 -24.21 12.89
N ARG A 214 3.88 -25.36 12.25
CA ARG A 214 4.83 -26.38 12.75
C ARG A 214 6.30 -25.96 12.67
N ASN A 215 6.64 -25.03 11.78
CA ASN A 215 8.00 -24.49 11.64
C ASN A 215 8.15 -23.11 12.30
N ALA A 216 7.09 -22.62 12.95
CA ALA A 216 7.06 -21.33 13.60
C ALA A 216 7.77 -21.32 14.96
N THR A 217 8.17 -20.12 15.38
CA THR A 217 8.50 -19.80 16.76
C THR A 217 7.69 -18.57 17.19
N PRO A 218 7.36 -18.43 18.49
CA PRO A 218 6.51 -17.33 18.96
C PRO A 218 7.16 -15.96 18.82
N ASP A 219 8.48 -15.90 18.64
CA ASP A 219 9.23 -14.67 18.35
C ASP A 219 9.19 -14.26 16.88
N LYS A 220 8.95 -15.20 15.97
CA LYS A 220 8.94 -14.96 14.52
C LYS A 220 7.55 -14.93 13.92
N VAL A 221 6.56 -15.54 14.56
CA VAL A 221 5.23 -15.71 13.97
C VAL A 221 4.14 -15.15 14.88
N THR A 222 3.32 -14.27 14.32
CA THR A 222 2.10 -13.78 14.97
C THR A 222 0.87 -14.07 14.11
N ILE A 223 -0.12 -14.71 14.73
CA ILE A 223 -1.41 -14.99 14.10
C ILE A 223 -2.42 -13.97 14.62
N PHE A 224 -3.17 -13.35 13.72
CA PHE A 224 -4.39 -12.63 14.06
C PHE A 224 -5.62 -13.45 13.62
N PRO A 225 -6.31 -14.12 14.56
CA PRO A 225 -7.43 -14.98 14.20
C PRO A 225 -8.66 -14.17 13.82
N PHE A 226 -9.41 -14.61 12.81
CA PHE A 226 -10.65 -13.95 12.39
C PHE A 226 -11.71 -13.91 13.49
N SER A 227 -11.66 -14.83 14.46
CA SER A 227 -12.55 -14.78 15.63
C SER A 227 -12.32 -13.51 16.44
N GLN A 228 -11.07 -13.02 16.52
CA GLN A 228 -10.73 -11.80 17.26
C GLN A 228 -11.08 -10.54 16.47
N THR A 229 -10.98 -10.57 15.14
CA THR A 229 -11.59 -9.55 14.28
C THR A 229 -13.09 -9.45 14.54
N LYS A 230 -13.81 -10.59 14.58
CA LYS A 230 -15.25 -10.61 14.85
C LYS A 230 -15.61 -10.18 16.28
N GLU A 231 -14.78 -10.51 17.27
CA GLU A 231 -15.04 -10.16 18.66
C GLU A 231 -14.83 -8.67 18.92
N TYR A 232 -13.74 -8.09 18.41
CA TYR A 232 -13.30 -6.74 18.77
C TYR A 232 -13.48 -5.70 17.65
N LEU A 233 -13.39 -6.10 16.38
CA LEU A 233 -13.32 -5.22 15.22
C LEU A 233 -14.55 -5.36 14.30
N THR A 234 -15.72 -5.60 14.89
CA THR A 234 -16.99 -5.59 14.16
C THR A 234 -17.57 -4.18 14.17
N PHE A 235 -17.70 -3.56 12.99
CA PHE A 235 -18.30 -2.23 12.84
C PHE A 235 -19.58 -2.29 12.02
N SER A 236 -20.46 -1.30 12.17
CA SER A 236 -21.68 -1.24 11.35
C SER A 236 -21.33 -0.97 9.88
N LYS A 237 -22.13 -1.53 8.95
CA LYS A 237 -22.07 -1.16 7.53
C LYS A 237 -22.25 0.34 7.32
N ASP A 238 -23.08 0.98 8.15
CA ASP A 238 -23.23 2.43 8.19
C ASP A 238 -21.90 3.13 8.49
N TRP A 239 -21.15 2.73 9.53
CA TRP A 239 -19.85 3.33 9.81
C TRP A 239 -18.88 3.13 8.63
N ARG A 240 -18.82 1.92 8.05
CA ARG A 240 -17.94 1.62 6.92
C ARG A 240 -18.23 2.51 5.72
N PHE A 241 -19.48 2.71 5.31
CA PHE A 241 -19.80 3.50 4.11
C PHE A 241 -20.05 4.99 4.38
N ASN A 242 -20.68 5.34 5.50
CA ASN A 242 -21.09 6.71 5.82
C ASN A 242 -20.12 7.47 6.71
N THR A 243 -19.09 6.82 7.27
CA THR A 243 -17.99 7.50 7.97
C THR A 243 -16.67 7.31 7.21
N LEU A 244 -16.16 6.07 7.14
CA LEU A 244 -14.90 5.78 6.43
C LEU A 244 -15.06 5.96 4.92
N GLY A 245 -16.16 5.45 4.36
CA GLY A 245 -16.47 5.51 2.93
C GLY A 245 -16.79 6.91 2.37
N LYS A 246 -16.95 7.92 3.24
CA LYS A 246 -17.16 9.32 2.84
C LYS A 246 -15.87 10.13 2.72
N ILE A 247 -14.72 9.55 3.06
CA ILE A 247 -13.43 10.19 2.81
C ILE A 247 -13.27 10.39 1.30
N ASP A 248 -13.14 11.65 0.87
CA ASP A 248 -13.11 12.02 -0.55
C ASP A 248 -11.70 11.82 -1.15
N THR A 249 -11.30 10.55 -1.27
CA THR A 249 -10.08 10.12 -1.97
C THR A 249 -10.45 9.10 -3.05
N GLU A 250 -9.63 9.00 -4.09
CA GLU A 250 -9.85 8.02 -5.16
C GLU A 250 -9.82 6.59 -4.60
N ILE A 251 -8.86 6.32 -3.72
CA ILE A 251 -8.72 5.04 -3.02
C ILE A 251 -10.01 4.63 -2.31
N ILE A 252 -10.66 5.52 -1.56
CA ILE A 252 -11.89 5.17 -0.83
C ILE A 252 -13.08 5.01 -1.78
N LYS A 253 -13.16 5.81 -2.86
CA LYS A 253 -14.20 5.65 -3.88
C LYS A 253 -14.13 4.27 -4.54
N GLU A 254 -12.93 3.84 -4.91
CA GLU A 254 -12.69 2.51 -5.48
C GLU A 254 -12.94 1.40 -4.46
N GLN A 255 -12.44 1.56 -3.24
CA GLN A 255 -12.65 0.61 -2.15
C GLN A 255 -14.14 0.40 -1.82
N ASN A 256 -14.96 1.46 -1.91
CA ASN A 256 -16.42 1.33 -1.76
C ASN A 256 -17.06 0.47 -2.86
N LYS A 257 -16.50 0.46 -4.07
CA LYS A 257 -16.95 -0.43 -5.16
C LYS A 257 -16.49 -1.86 -4.90
N TYR A 258 -15.24 -2.05 -4.50
CA TYR A 258 -14.63 -3.37 -4.30
C TYR A 258 -15.34 -4.21 -3.24
N GLU A 259 -15.88 -3.58 -2.19
CA GLU A 259 -16.62 -4.28 -1.14
C GLU A 259 -18.13 -4.31 -1.36
N LYS A 260 -18.63 -3.75 -2.47
CA LYS A 260 -20.08 -3.60 -2.70
C LYS A 260 -20.83 -4.92 -2.71
N VAL A 261 -20.27 -5.95 -3.37
CA VAL A 261 -20.90 -7.28 -3.46
C VAL A 261 -20.89 -7.97 -2.09
N ALA A 262 -19.72 -8.08 -1.47
CA ALA A 262 -19.55 -8.72 -0.16
C ALA A 262 -20.44 -8.10 0.90
N LEU A 263 -20.50 -6.76 0.96
CA LEU A 263 -21.29 -6.05 1.96
C LEU A 263 -22.76 -5.90 1.61
N ASN A 264 -23.24 -6.34 0.44
CA ASN A 264 -24.63 -6.11 0.05
C ASN A 264 -25.62 -6.74 1.03
N ASN A 265 -25.30 -7.94 1.51
CA ASN A 265 -26.15 -8.73 2.41
C ASN A 265 -25.64 -8.77 3.87
N GLU A 266 -24.65 -7.95 4.20
CA GLU A 266 -24.07 -7.88 5.54
C GLU A 266 -24.56 -6.64 6.28
N GLU A 267 -24.83 -6.77 7.58
CA GLU A 267 -25.14 -5.62 8.46
C GLU A 267 -23.88 -5.00 9.08
N THR A 268 -22.80 -5.78 9.10
CA THR A 268 -21.54 -5.42 9.75
C THR A 268 -20.36 -5.59 8.82
N TRP A 269 -19.33 -4.77 9.04
CA TRP A 269 -18.03 -4.87 8.39
C TRP A 269 -17.03 -5.53 9.34
N GLN A 270 -16.42 -6.63 8.88
CA GLN A 270 -15.50 -7.49 9.63
C GLN A 270 -14.33 -7.88 8.72
N ALA A 271 -13.39 -6.97 8.50
CA ALA A 271 -12.29 -7.19 7.56
C ALA A 271 -11.02 -7.66 8.29
N LEU A 272 -10.63 -8.91 8.05
CA LEU A 272 -9.47 -9.55 8.68
C LEU A 272 -8.16 -8.94 8.19
N ASP A 273 -8.09 -8.69 6.90
CA ASP A 273 -6.85 -8.36 6.19
C ASP A 273 -6.32 -6.96 6.54
N PRO A 274 -7.12 -5.88 6.44
CA PRO A 274 -6.66 -4.56 6.86
C PRO A 274 -6.37 -4.53 8.37
N ALA A 275 -7.06 -5.34 9.17
CA ALA A 275 -6.76 -5.44 10.58
C ALA A 275 -5.41 -6.12 10.83
N THR A 276 -5.09 -7.20 10.11
CA THR A 276 -3.79 -7.89 10.19
C THR A 276 -2.65 -6.95 9.80
N VAL A 277 -2.79 -6.21 8.70
CA VAL A 277 -1.81 -5.18 8.30
C VAL A 277 -1.72 -4.08 9.35
N ALA A 278 -2.85 -3.61 9.91
CA ALA A 278 -2.83 -2.60 10.96
C ALA A 278 -2.10 -3.04 12.22
N LEU A 279 -2.20 -4.30 12.64
CA LEU A 279 -1.48 -4.81 13.81
C LEU A 279 0.03 -4.89 13.59
N TYR A 280 0.47 -5.05 12.34
CA TYR A 280 1.88 -4.90 11.99
C TYR A 280 2.32 -3.43 12.03
N LEU A 281 1.56 -2.53 11.39
CA LEU A 281 1.91 -1.11 11.30
C LEU A 281 1.81 -0.39 12.65
N ARG A 282 0.88 -0.82 13.51
CA ARG A 282 0.57 -0.26 14.83
C ARG A 282 0.43 -1.38 15.87
N PRO A 283 1.55 -1.98 16.33
CA PRO A 283 1.51 -3.04 17.33
C PRO A 283 0.85 -2.65 18.65
N ASP A 284 0.80 -1.35 18.96
CA ASP A 284 0.13 -0.79 20.15
C ASP A 284 -1.41 -0.86 20.11
N LEU A 285 -1.99 -1.25 18.96
CA LEU A 285 -3.40 -1.63 18.86
C LEU A 285 -3.70 -2.95 19.57
N VAL A 286 -2.70 -3.81 19.77
CA VAL A 286 -2.86 -5.07 20.51
C VAL A 286 -2.82 -4.79 22.00
N VAL A 287 -3.90 -5.16 22.69
CA VAL A 287 -4.01 -5.08 24.15
C VAL A 287 -3.33 -6.29 24.80
N GLU A 288 -3.53 -7.47 24.22
CA GLU A 288 -3.05 -8.73 24.78
C GLU A 288 -2.51 -9.63 23.67
N TYR A 289 -1.28 -10.12 23.88
CA TYR A 289 -0.76 -11.26 23.16
C TYR A 289 -0.83 -12.50 24.05
N LYS A 290 -1.27 -13.63 23.49
CA LYS A 290 -1.15 -14.95 24.11
C LYS A 290 -0.18 -15.82 23.33
N TYR A 291 0.39 -16.81 23.99
CA TYR A 291 1.24 -17.80 23.36
C TYR A 291 0.49 -19.11 23.24
N SER A 292 0.59 -19.77 22.09
CA SER A 292 -0.12 -21.02 21.84
C SER A 292 0.79 -22.07 21.23
N LYS A 293 0.63 -23.30 21.68
CA LYS A 293 1.03 -24.49 20.94
C LYS A 293 -0.04 -24.77 19.89
N HIS A 294 0.09 -24.02 18.80
CA HIS A 294 -0.90 -23.88 17.77
C HIS A 294 -0.71 -24.92 16.66
N ASP A 295 -1.82 -25.48 16.18
CA ASP A 295 -1.83 -26.42 15.08
C ASP A 295 -3.20 -26.42 14.40
N VAL A 296 -3.40 -27.25 13.39
CA VAL A 296 -4.68 -27.45 12.72
C VAL A 296 -4.95 -28.95 12.59
N HIS A 297 -6.23 -29.32 12.64
CA HIS A 297 -6.64 -30.68 12.29
C HIS A 297 -6.49 -30.87 10.78
N VAL A 298 -5.59 -31.76 10.35
CA VAL A 298 -5.33 -32.03 8.92
C VAL A 298 -6.24 -33.10 8.31
N CYS A 299 -7.02 -33.83 9.11
CA CYS A 299 -7.86 -34.92 8.61
C CYS A 299 -9.10 -35.16 9.47
N GLY A 300 -10.00 -36.00 8.96
CA GLY A 300 -11.26 -36.37 9.61
C GLY A 300 -12.27 -35.22 9.66
N ASP A 301 -13.32 -35.41 10.45
CA ASP A 301 -14.46 -34.47 10.55
C ASP A 301 -14.08 -33.09 11.09
N LYS A 302 -12.92 -32.99 11.76
CA LYS A 302 -12.39 -31.73 12.29
C LYS A 302 -11.44 -31.03 11.31
N ARG A 303 -11.25 -31.53 10.08
CA ARG A 303 -10.29 -30.96 9.12
C ARG A 303 -10.45 -29.43 8.98
N GLY A 304 -9.35 -28.70 9.12
CA GLY A 304 -9.29 -27.23 9.07
C GLY A 304 -9.60 -26.52 10.38
N ILE A 305 -10.07 -27.22 11.42
CA ILE A 305 -10.30 -26.61 12.74
C ILE A 305 -8.95 -26.40 13.44
N MET A 306 -8.74 -25.19 13.96
CA MET A 306 -7.54 -24.81 14.69
C MET A 306 -7.49 -25.49 16.06
N LYS A 307 -6.28 -25.86 16.48
CA LYS A 307 -5.96 -26.31 17.84
C LYS A 307 -5.24 -25.17 18.54
N ASN A 308 -5.90 -24.54 19.50
CA ASN A 308 -5.41 -23.35 20.21
C ASN A 308 -5.06 -23.68 21.67
N ASP A 309 -4.03 -24.49 21.90
CA ASP A 309 -3.57 -24.78 23.26
C ASP A 309 -2.75 -23.59 23.79
N PHE A 310 -3.30 -22.83 24.73
CA PHE A 310 -2.63 -21.64 25.28
C PHE A 310 -1.68 -22.02 26.41
N VAL A 311 -0.41 -21.68 26.25
CA VAL A 311 0.70 -22.14 27.10
C VAL A 311 1.69 -21.00 27.33
N GLU A 312 2.65 -21.21 28.21
CA GLU A 312 3.80 -20.31 28.39
C GLU A 312 4.64 -20.21 27.11
N LYS A 313 5.32 -19.07 26.93
CA LYS A 313 6.06 -18.74 25.69
C LYS A 313 7.07 -19.80 25.27
N ASP A 314 7.80 -20.39 26.20
CA ASP A 314 8.83 -21.41 25.94
C ASP A 314 8.26 -22.74 25.40
N LYS A 315 6.94 -22.95 25.54
CA LYS A 315 6.22 -24.14 25.05
C LYS A 315 5.39 -23.87 23.80
N ALA A 316 5.30 -22.62 23.37
CA ALA A 316 4.51 -22.19 22.22
C ALA A 316 5.34 -22.23 20.94
N ASN A 317 4.64 -22.34 19.80
CA ASN A 317 5.22 -22.14 18.46
C ASN A 317 4.75 -20.83 17.83
N VAL A 318 3.69 -20.19 18.33
CA VAL A 318 3.21 -18.91 17.80
C VAL A 318 2.78 -17.96 18.90
N ARG A 319 2.84 -16.66 18.60
CA ARG A 319 2.16 -15.60 19.32
C ARG A 319 0.80 -15.32 18.67
N VAL A 320 -0.23 -15.09 19.45
CA VAL A 320 -1.60 -14.80 18.99
C VAL A 320 -1.96 -13.40 19.46
N ALA A 321 -2.35 -12.52 18.54
CA ALA A 321 -2.97 -11.25 18.89
C ALA A 321 -4.39 -11.53 19.40
N TYR A 322 -4.56 -11.49 20.73
CA TYR A 322 -5.74 -12.01 21.40
C TYR A 322 -6.81 -10.94 21.58
N ALA A 323 -6.45 -9.75 22.06
CA ALA A 323 -7.36 -8.63 22.26
C ALA A 323 -6.82 -7.35 21.60
N VAL A 324 -7.71 -6.54 21.03
CA VAL A 324 -7.35 -5.35 20.25
C VAL A 324 -8.24 -4.14 20.55
N LYS A 325 -7.72 -2.93 20.36
CA LYS A 325 -8.40 -1.66 20.64
C LYS A 325 -9.28 -1.21 19.46
N ALA A 326 -10.58 -1.47 19.55
CA ALA A 326 -11.54 -1.19 18.49
C ALA A 326 -11.58 0.28 18.05
N GLU A 327 -11.69 1.21 19.00
CA GLU A 327 -11.81 2.65 18.70
C GLU A 327 -10.49 3.23 18.17
N ASP A 328 -9.35 2.83 18.72
CA ASP A 328 -8.03 3.24 18.20
C ASP A 328 -7.82 2.73 16.77
N TYR A 329 -8.31 1.53 16.45
CA TYR A 329 -8.28 1.00 15.09
C TYR A 329 -9.15 1.82 14.12
N LYS A 330 -10.37 2.21 14.52
CA LYS A 330 -11.21 3.12 13.70
C LYS A 330 -10.51 4.44 13.42
N VAL A 331 -9.97 5.07 14.47
CA VAL A 331 -9.25 6.35 14.36
C VAL A 331 -8.02 6.18 13.46
N PHE A 332 -7.30 5.06 13.60
CA PHE A 332 -6.17 4.75 12.74
C PHE A 332 -6.57 4.65 11.26
N LEU A 333 -7.63 3.91 10.92
CA LEU A 333 -8.13 3.83 9.54
C LEU A 333 -8.53 5.21 9.00
N LEU A 334 -9.30 5.99 9.75
CA LEU A 334 -9.73 7.33 9.34
C LEU A 334 -8.53 8.26 9.08
N ASN A 335 -7.51 8.20 9.94
CA ASN A 335 -6.31 9.01 9.78
C ASN A 335 -5.51 8.61 8.53
N VAL A 336 -5.31 7.31 8.29
CA VAL A 336 -4.49 6.85 7.15
C VAL A 336 -5.21 7.09 5.83
N PHE A 337 -6.48 6.71 5.73
CA PHE A 337 -7.25 6.91 4.50
C PHE A 337 -7.58 8.38 4.23
N GLY A 338 -7.64 9.21 5.28
CA GLY A 338 -7.81 10.65 5.17
C GLY A 338 -6.53 11.45 4.93
N ALA A 339 -5.35 10.82 5.04
CA ALA A 339 -4.06 11.53 5.04
C ALA A 339 -3.83 12.36 3.76
N GLU A 340 -4.25 11.85 2.60
CA GLU A 340 -4.12 12.55 1.31
C GLU A 340 -4.90 13.89 1.27
N LEU A 341 -5.99 14.03 2.04
CA LEU A 341 -6.75 15.28 2.10
C LEU A 341 -5.93 16.42 2.72
N ASN A 342 -4.92 16.08 3.52
CA ASN A 342 -4.05 17.02 4.19
C ASN A 342 -2.71 17.23 3.44
N ASP A 343 -2.50 16.58 2.30
CA ASP A 343 -1.28 16.72 1.50
C ASP A 343 -1.25 18.11 0.82
N PRO A 344 -0.27 18.99 1.12
CA PRO A 344 -0.16 20.32 0.52
C PRO A 344 -0.01 20.31 -1.01
N SER A 345 0.44 19.19 -1.59
CA SER A 345 0.54 19.02 -3.05
C SER A 345 -0.82 18.87 -3.72
N ARG A 346 -1.84 18.37 -3.02
CA ARG A 346 -3.22 18.25 -3.52
C ARG A 346 -3.86 19.60 -3.79
N SER A 347 -3.55 20.61 -2.96
CA SER A 347 -3.98 22.00 -3.16
C SER A 347 -3.40 22.62 -4.44
N LYS A 348 -2.20 22.18 -4.86
CA LYS A 348 -1.53 22.67 -6.08
C LYS A 348 -2.12 22.06 -7.36
N LYS A 349 -2.65 20.82 -7.31
CA LYS A 349 -3.30 20.15 -8.45
C LYS A 349 -4.61 20.83 -8.89
N ALA A 350 -5.20 21.67 -8.06
CA ALA A 350 -6.43 22.43 -8.37
C ALA A 350 -6.18 23.68 -9.25
N LEU A 351 -4.92 24.02 -9.57
CA LEU A 351 -4.58 25.09 -10.50
C LEU A 351 -4.41 24.50 -11.91
N SER A 352 -5.50 24.40 -12.67
CA SER A 352 -5.40 24.19 -14.12
C SER A 352 -5.16 25.51 -14.84
N MET A 353 -4.21 25.53 -15.76
CA MET A 353 -3.85 26.70 -16.57
C MET A 353 -4.38 26.47 -17.99
N GLU A 354 -5.48 27.14 -18.37
CA GLU A 354 -5.94 27.17 -19.75
C GLU A 354 -5.17 28.26 -20.51
N VAL A 355 -4.43 27.87 -21.55
CA VAL A 355 -3.78 28.80 -22.48
C VAL A 355 -4.64 28.88 -23.74
N LYS A 356 -5.33 30.01 -23.94
CA LYS A 356 -6.00 30.31 -25.21
C LYS A 356 -5.09 31.14 -26.10
N PHE A 357 -4.93 30.69 -27.34
CA PHE A 357 -4.24 31.45 -28.37
C PHE A 357 -5.28 32.32 -29.10
N ASP A 358 -5.02 33.62 -29.17
CA ASP A 358 -5.72 34.54 -30.08
C ASP A 358 -4.82 34.72 -31.31
N ASP A 359 -5.32 34.24 -32.45
CA ASP A 359 -4.61 34.20 -33.73
C ASP A 359 -4.34 35.60 -34.32
N GLN A 360 -4.88 36.68 -33.75
CA GLN A 360 -4.73 38.02 -34.30
C GLN A 360 -3.77 38.94 -33.54
N THR A 361 -3.46 38.69 -32.26
CA THR A 361 -2.70 39.66 -31.44
C THR A 361 -1.36 39.15 -30.90
N ARG A 362 -1.07 37.85 -30.94
CA ARG A 362 0.14 37.25 -30.31
C ARG A 362 0.34 37.62 -28.84
N VAL A 363 -0.69 38.09 -28.13
CA VAL A 363 -0.63 38.39 -26.70
C VAL A 363 -1.15 37.19 -25.91
N LYS A 364 -0.35 36.69 -24.96
CA LYS A 364 -0.79 35.66 -23.99
C LYS A 364 -1.66 36.32 -22.92
N GLN A 365 -2.96 36.01 -22.88
CA GLN A 365 -3.76 36.22 -21.68
C GLN A 365 -3.77 34.93 -20.85
N LEU A 366 -3.21 34.99 -19.64
CA LEU A 366 -3.30 33.93 -18.64
C LEU A 366 -4.48 34.24 -17.72
N ARG A 367 -5.46 33.34 -17.62
CA ARG A 367 -6.49 33.39 -16.57
C ARG A 367 -6.31 32.18 -15.65
N TYR A 368 -6.20 32.46 -14.36
CA TYR A 368 -6.24 31.45 -13.31
C TYR A 368 -7.68 31.25 -12.86
N PHE A 369 -8.13 30.00 -12.73
CA PHE A 369 -9.38 29.66 -12.08
C PHE A 369 -9.05 29.00 -10.74
N ASN A 370 -9.56 29.57 -9.65
CA ASN A 370 -9.64 28.88 -8.37
C ASN A 370 -11.11 28.52 -8.12
N THR A 371 -11.43 27.23 -8.00
CA THR A 371 -12.80 26.78 -7.71
C THR A 371 -13.15 26.78 -6.22
N ARG A 372 -12.22 27.14 -5.32
CA ARG A 372 -12.55 27.43 -3.91
C ARG A 372 -11.71 28.59 -3.35
N GLN A 373 -12.42 29.69 -3.07
CA GLN A 373 -12.01 30.93 -2.40
C GLN A 373 -11.11 31.90 -3.18
N GLU A 374 -11.59 33.14 -3.24
CA GLU A 374 -10.89 34.30 -3.77
C GLU A 374 -9.65 34.61 -2.94
N ASN A 375 -8.47 34.24 -3.44
CA ASN A 375 -7.22 34.85 -3.03
C ASN A 375 -6.40 35.12 -4.29
N LYS A 376 -6.27 36.40 -4.64
CA LYS A 376 -5.46 36.86 -5.78
C LYS A 376 -3.97 36.70 -5.43
N ILE A 377 -3.28 35.79 -6.11
CA ILE A 377 -1.82 35.71 -6.09
C ILE A 377 -1.31 36.46 -7.32
N THR A 378 -0.52 37.52 -7.13
CA THR A 378 0.17 38.23 -8.21
C THR A 378 1.59 37.67 -8.36
N LEU A 379 1.90 37.11 -9.52
CA LEU A 379 3.26 36.66 -9.88
C LEU A 379 3.77 37.50 -11.07
N TYR A 380 4.94 38.12 -10.91
CA TYR A 380 5.67 38.80 -11.97
C TYR A 380 6.44 37.75 -12.82
N MET A 381 6.32 37.81 -14.14
CA MET A 381 7.18 37.06 -15.06
C MET A 381 7.98 38.01 -15.95
N CYS A 382 9.30 37.80 -16.01
CA CYS A 382 10.21 38.43 -16.97
C CYS A 382 9.94 37.89 -18.39
N MET A 383 9.79 38.79 -19.36
CA MET A 383 9.77 38.44 -20.78
C MET A 383 11.20 38.26 -21.30
N LEU A 384 11.49 37.13 -21.93
CA LEU A 384 12.57 37.04 -22.92
C LEU A 384 11.93 36.98 -24.31
N ALA A 385 12.22 38.00 -25.11
CA ALA A 385 11.86 38.08 -26.51
C ALA A 385 12.69 37.10 -27.34
N LYS A 386 12.09 36.63 -28.44
CA LYS A 386 12.66 35.71 -29.43
C LYS A 386 14.01 36.15 -29.98
N GLU A 387 14.83 35.17 -30.38
CA GLU A 387 15.54 35.27 -31.66
C GLU A 387 15.74 33.88 -32.30
N GLU A 388 15.67 33.88 -33.63
CA GLU A 388 15.68 32.73 -34.53
C GLU A 388 17.10 32.13 -34.71
N ALA A 389 17.13 30.85 -35.07
CA ALA A 389 18.20 30.16 -35.81
C ALA A 389 19.66 30.39 -35.37
N GLY A 390 20.14 29.59 -34.43
CA GLY A 390 21.58 29.43 -34.18
C GLY A 390 21.86 28.58 -32.94
N ARG A 391 22.75 27.59 -33.05
CA ARG A 391 23.13 26.67 -31.97
C ARG A 391 23.49 27.43 -30.68
N VAL A 392 22.80 27.16 -29.57
CA VAL A 392 23.23 27.57 -28.23
C VAL A 392 23.66 26.32 -27.45
N ARG A 393 24.95 26.25 -27.10
CA ARG A 393 25.48 25.29 -26.12
C ARG A 393 25.05 25.73 -24.73
N LEU A 394 24.49 24.81 -23.94
CA LEU A 394 24.36 24.99 -22.50
C LEU A 394 25.76 25.02 -21.88
N LYS A 395 26.10 26.09 -21.17
CA LYS A 395 27.24 26.13 -20.26
C LYS A 395 26.71 25.81 -18.87
N GLU A 396 27.28 24.79 -18.23
CA GLU A 396 27.07 24.53 -16.80
C GLU A 396 27.57 25.72 -15.96
N PRO A 397 26.92 26.05 -14.83
CA PRO A 397 27.48 27.01 -13.90
C PRO A 397 28.58 26.34 -13.07
N SER A 398 29.83 26.70 -13.34
CA SER A 398 30.92 26.55 -12.38
C SER A 398 31.06 27.82 -11.54
N ASP A 399 31.45 27.58 -10.29
CA ASP A 399 32.12 28.50 -9.36
C ASP A 399 31.24 29.34 -8.40
N HIS A 400 31.10 28.75 -7.20
CA HIS A 400 31.43 29.34 -5.89
C HIS A 400 31.18 30.83 -5.69
N HIS A 401 30.19 31.19 -4.85
CA HIS A 401 30.32 32.31 -3.92
C HIS A 401 29.58 32.05 -2.60
N GLU A 402 30.34 32.23 -1.51
CA GLU A 402 29.95 32.08 -0.10
C GLU A 402 28.93 33.15 0.32
N TRP A 403 27.99 32.78 1.19
CA TRP A 403 27.11 33.73 1.87
C TRP A 403 27.50 33.82 3.35
N GLY A 404 27.98 34.99 3.77
CA GLY A 404 28.11 35.39 5.17
C GLY A 404 26.81 36.03 5.71
N PRO A 405 26.55 36.00 7.03
CA PRO A 405 25.27 36.38 7.61
C PRO A 405 25.21 37.87 7.99
N THR A 406 23.98 38.40 8.02
CA THR A 406 23.54 39.72 8.55
C THR A 406 23.72 40.95 7.64
N GLY A 407 22.64 41.75 7.52
CA GLY A 407 22.73 43.15 7.11
C GLY A 407 21.57 43.66 6.24
N LEU A 408 20.52 44.16 6.89
CA LEU A 408 19.53 45.06 6.29
C LEU A 408 20.15 46.39 5.82
N MET A 409 19.46 47.04 4.86
CA MET A 409 19.46 48.48 4.45
C MET A 409 20.08 48.81 3.07
N PRO A 410 19.76 49.99 2.47
CA PRO A 410 18.47 50.37 1.90
C PRO A 410 18.61 50.87 0.43
N ILE A 411 17.49 50.96 -0.28
CA ILE A 411 17.42 51.53 -1.64
C ILE A 411 17.80 53.02 -1.60
N ARG A 412 18.84 53.42 -2.32
CA ARG A 412 19.12 54.82 -2.69
C ARG A 412 18.72 55.08 -4.13
N SER A 413 17.85 56.06 -4.31
CA SER A 413 17.50 56.66 -5.59
C SER A 413 18.59 57.62 -6.07
N ARG A 414 18.80 57.69 -7.39
CA ARG A 414 19.23 58.89 -8.16
C ARG A 414 19.27 58.59 -9.66
N GLY A 415 18.58 59.41 -10.45
CA GLY A 415 18.95 59.72 -11.84
C GLY A 415 18.07 59.15 -12.95
N GLU A 416 16.97 59.83 -13.26
CA GLU A 416 16.30 59.85 -14.58
C GLU A 416 17.17 60.59 -15.65
N PRO A 417 16.82 60.67 -16.97
CA PRO A 417 15.55 60.33 -17.64
C PRO A 417 15.66 59.58 -19.01
N ASN A 418 14.57 58.92 -19.42
CA ASN A 418 13.87 59.17 -20.71
C ASN A 418 12.77 58.11 -21.00
N GLY A 419 11.50 58.54 -21.02
CA GLY A 419 10.54 58.12 -22.06
C GLY A 419 9.32 57.25 -21.70
N LEU A 420 8.24 57.89 -21.20
CA LEU A 420 6.78 57.65 -21.49
C LEU A 420 6.07 56.34 -21.04
N PRO A 421 4.73 56.35 -20.86
CA PRO A 421 3.88 57.14 -19.97
C PRO A 421 3.18 56.26 -18.90
N GLY A 422 3.05 56.78 -17.68
CA GLY A 422 2.41 56.08 -16.56
C GLY A 422 0.88 56.10 -16.62
N LEU A 423 0.26 54.93 -16.44
CA LEU A 423 -1.11 54.82 -15.95
C LEU A 423 -1.06 54.82 -14.42
N ARG A 424 -1.58 55.90 -13.81
CA ARG A 424 -2.01 55.92 -12.40
C ARG A 424 -3.29 55.11 -12.27
N LEU A 425 -3.38 54.27 -11.25
CA LEU A 425 -4.67 53.85 -10.69
C LEU A 425 -4.61 53.95 -9.18
N ASP A 426 -5.44 54.85 -8.66
CA ASP A 426 -5.73 55.07 -7.25
C ASP A 426 -6.37 53.83 -6.64
N VAL A 427 -6.02 53.57 -5.37
CA VAL A 427 -6.61 52.53 -4.53
C VAL A 427 -7.91 53.07 -3.94
N GLN A 428 -9.01 52.36 -4.17
CA GLN A 428 -10.16 52.29 -3.25
C GLN A 428 -10.32 50.85 -2.77
#